data_AF-A0A1Z7M565-F1
#
_entry.id   AF-A0A1Z7M565-F1
#
_cell.length_a   1.000
_cell.length_b   1.000
_cell.length_c   1.000
_cell.angle_alpha   90.00
_cell.angle_beta   90.00
_cell.angle_gamma   90.00
#
_symmetry.space_group_name_H-M   'P 1'
#
loop_
_entity.id
_entity.type
_entity.pdbx_description
1 polymer ?
#
loop_
_entity_poly.entity_id
_entity_poly.type
_entity_poly.pdbx_seq_one_letter_code
_entity_poly.pdbx_strand_id
1 'polypeptide(L)'
;MPNNYQRLKEEADIAMVVNSLQIPATRRGSAWFIPCPNPGHSDEHATNCYYKDGWNNVYCCACGKSFQAIDLIMYTLGCDYGEAADYLWELEGCPSWYHNRKQKKERFTLTREEAKLIGMHPVGKAYLPERMADQKRKLPGGREYYQKELDSYLECRVERVRWQDFLTEAQYLAVVRNKCRETRQRLEESLSYFQSLEGALEDRDVREGTLSLFRASCEEQLKAVEGITKRLKAA
;
A
#
# COMPACT_ATOMS: atom_id res chain seq x y z
N MET A 1 -4.75 -5.66 -17.69
CA MET A 1 -5.39 -6.92 -18.13
C MET A 1 -6.43 -7.28 -17.09
N PRO A 2 -7.62 -7.72 -17.50
CA PRO A 2 -8.65 -8.16 -16.55
C PRO A 2 -8.14 -9.34 -15.72
N ASN A 3 -8.68 -9.50 -14.50
CA ASN A 3 -8.42 -10.67 -13.66
C ASN A 3 -8.76 -11.94 -14.44
N ASN A 4 -8.02 -13.03 -14.24
CA ASN A 4 -8.21 -14.26 -14.99
C ASN A 4 -9.35 -15.10 -14.38
N TYR A 5 -10.58 -14.57 -14.48
CA TYR A 5 -11.78 -15.19 -13.92
C TYR A 5 -12.06 -16.57 -14.53
N GLN A 6 -11.69 -16.79 -15.79
CA GLN A 6 -11.95 -18.04 -16.49
C GLN A 6 -11.17 -19.21 -15.87
N ARG A 7 -9.89 -18.99 -15.58
CA ARG A 7 -9.05 -20.00 -14.94
C ARG A 7 -9.49 -20.28 -13.50
N LEU A 8 -9.94 -19.26 -12.76
CA LEU A 8 -10.48 -19.46 -11.40
C LEU A 8 -11.75 -20.31 -11.41
N LYS A 9 -12.61 -20.17 -12.41
CA LYS A 9 -13.82 -21.02 -12.57
C LYS A 9 -13.49 -22.47 -12.90
N GLU A 10 -12.42 -22.72 -13.64
CA GLU A 10 -12.00 -24.05 -14.10
C GLU A 10 -11.17 -24.81 -13.06
N GLU A 11 -10.54 -24.12 -12.11
CA GLU A 11 -9.73 -24.76 -11.06
C GLU A 11 -10.47 -24.82 -9.70
N ALA A 12 -11.58 -24.10 -9.52
CA ALA A 12 -12.28 -24.03 -8.24
C ALA A 12 -12.95 -25.34 -7.81
N ASP A 13 -12.71 -25.74 -6.56
CA ASP A 13 -13.37 -26.87 -5.93
C ASP A 13 -14.70 -26.45 -5.26
N ILE A 14 -15.81 -26.88 -5.85
CA ILE A 14 -17.15 -26.58 -5.36
C ILE A 14 -17.41 -27.12 -3.95
N ALA A 15 -16.79 -28.24 -3.59
CA ALA A 15 -16.98 -28.87 -2.28
C ALA A 15 -16.40 -27.99 -1.16
N MET A 16 -15.23 -27.37 -1.41
CA MET A 16 -14.63 -26.42 -0.47
C MET A 16 -15.50 -25.19 -0.27
N VAL A 17 -16.08 -24.66 -1.35
CA VAL A 17 -16.95 -23.47 -1.31
C VAL A 17 -18.25 -23.75 -0.55
N VAL A 18 -18.90 -24.89 -0.80
CA VAL A 18 -20.11 -25.31 -0.09
C VAL A 18 -19.86 -25.49 1.41
N ASN A 19 -18.72 -26.08 1.78
CA ASN A 19 -18.30 -26.23 3.17
C ASN A 19 -18.01 -24.87 3.84
N SER A 20 -17.31 -23.97 3.14
CA SER A 20 -16.99 -22.63 3.62
C SER A 20 -18.23 -21.78 3.87
N LEU A 21 -19.21 -21.85 2.97
CA LEU A 21 -20.50 -21.16 3.09
C LEU A 21 -21.47 -21.84 4.09
N GLN A 22 -21.05 -22.94 4.72
CA GLN A 22 -21.84 -23.71 5.69
C GLN A 22 -23.22 -24.15 5.17
N ILE A 23 -23.33 -24.44 3.88
CA ILE A 23 -24.57 -24.90 3.27
C ILE A 23 -24.77 -26.37 3.69
N PRO A 24 -25.97 -26.75 4.20
CA PRO A 24 -26.22 -28.12 4.63
C PRO A 24 -26.18 -29.07 3.44
N ALA A 25 -25.13 -29.90 3.36
CA ALA A 25 -24.94 -30.90 2.32
C ALA A 25 -25.25 -32.31 2.85
N THR A 26 -26.08 -33.06 2.13
CA THR A 26 -26.37 -34.47 2.43
C THR A 26 -25.79 -35.38 1.36
N ARG A 27 -25.01 -36.38 1.77
CA ARG A 27 -24.44 -37.35 0.83
C ARG A 27 -25.43 -38.46 0.54
N ARG A 28 -25.71 -38.73 -0.74
CA ARG A 28 -26.42 -39.93 -1.19
C ARG A 28 -25.66 -40.57 -2.34
N GLY A 29 -25.00 -41.71 -2.05
CA GLY A 29 -24.15 -42.40 -3.02
C GLY A 29 -22.91 -41.57 -3.40
N SER A 30 -22.74 -41.35 -4.70
CA SER A 30 -21.63 -40.58 -5.29
C SER A 30 -21.93 -39.08 -5.46
N ALA A 31 -23.11 -38.61 -5.05
CA ALA A 31 -23.52 -37.23 -5.16
C ALA A 31 -23.80 -36.61 -3.78
N TRP A 32 -23.52 -35.31 -3.70
CA TRP A 32 -23.83 -34.45 -2.57
C TRP A 32 -25.01 -33.57 -2.93
N PHE A 33 -26.01 -33.52 -2.07
CA PHE A 33 -27.22 -32.75 -2.29
C PHE A 33 -27.29 -31.55 -1.36
N ILE A 34 -27.64 -30.39 -1.89
CA ILE A 34 -27.74 -29.12 -1.18
C ILE A 34 -29.11 -28.46 -1.43
N PRO A 35 -29.57 -27.53 -0.58
CA PRO A 35 -30.68 -26.64 -0.91
C PRO A 35 -30.32 -25.73 -2.10
N CYS A 36 -31.33 -25.25 -2.82
CA CYS A 36 -31.10 -24.35 -3.95
C CYS A 36 -30.65 -22.96 -3.48
N PRO A 37 -29.52 -22.43 -4.00
CA PRO A 37 -29.03 -21.10 -3.61
C PRO A 37 -29.80 -19.96 -4.28
N ASN A 38 -30.65 -20.22 -5.26
CA ASN A 38 -31.31 -19.17 -6.04
C ASN A 38 -32.43 -18.47 -5.23
N PRO A 39 -32.36 -17.14 -4.99
CA PRO A 39 -33.39 -16.40 -4.25
C PRO A 39 -34.75 -16.36 -4.97
N GLY A 40 -34.78 -16.63 -6.28
CA GLY A 40 -36.02 -16.70 -7.06
C GLY A 40 -36.81 -18.00 -6.93
N HIS A 41 -36.32 -18.99 -6.17
CA HIS A 41 -37.00 -20.26 -5.96
C HIS A 41 -36.73 -20.79 -4.55
N SER A 42 -37.74 -20.75 -3.68
CA SER A 42 -37.66 -21.26 -2.30
C SER A 42 -37.92 -22.76 -2.28
N ASP A 43 -36.93 -23.56 -2.68
CA ASP A 43 -36.98 -25.00 -2.49
C ASP A 43 -36.40 -25.34 -1.11
N GLU A 44 -37.26 -25.68 -0.16
CA GLU A 44 -36.86 -26.13 1.18
C GLU A 44 -36.35 -27.58 1.18
N HIS A 45 -36.45 -28.29 0.06
CA HIS A 45 -36.03 -29.67 -0.06
C HIS A 45 -34.61 -29.78 -0.60
N ALA A 46 -33.68 -30.16 0.28
CA ALA A 46 -32.27 -30.41 -0.02
C ALA A 46 -31.99 -31.63 -0.93
N THR A 47 -32.95 -32.06 -1.75
CA THR A 47 -32.82 -33.22 -2.67
C THR A 47 -32.73 -32.83 -4.14
N ASN A 48 -32.90 -31.54 -4.48
CA ASN A 48 -33.05 -31.11 -5.88
C ASN A 48 -31.78 -30.51 -6.50
N CYS A 49 -30.86 -29.98 -5.68
CA CYS A 49 -29.54 -29.56 -6.17
C CYS A 49 -28.50 -30.58 -5.77
N TYR A 50 -27.63 -30.94 -6.70
CA TYR A 50 -26.52 -31.85 -6.41
C TYR A 50 -25.23 -31.47 -7.14
N TYR A 51 -24.12 -31.91 -6.56
CA TYR A 51 -22.80 -31.92 -7.17
C TYR A 51 -22.12 -33.27 -6.92
N LYS A 52 -21.05 -33.55 -7.67
CA LYS A 52 -20.23 -34.75 -7.52
C LYS A 52 -18.79 -34.33 -7.22
N ASP A 53 -18.04 -35.23 -6.60
CA ASP A 53 -16.62 -35.00 -6.36
C ASP A 53 -15.88 -34.85 -7.71
N GLY A 54 -15.14 -33.75 -7.87
CA GLY A 54 -14.45 -33.40 -9.13
C GLY A 54 -15.29 -32.59 -10.13
N TRP A 55 -16.47 -32.11 -9.75
CA TRP A 55 -17.25 -31.15 -10.55
C TRP A 55 -17.03 -29.72 -10.03
N ASN A 56 -16.98 -28.74 -10.93
CA ASN A 56 -16.83 -27.33 -10.59
C ASN A 56 -18.17 -26.57 -10.58
N ASN A 57 -19.28 -27.31 -10.71
CA ASN A 57 -20.62 -26.76 -10.80
C ASN A 57 -21.63 -27.60 -10.00
N VAL A 58 -22.65 -26.91 -9.49
CA VAL A 58 -23.83 -27.52 -8.90
C VAL A 58 -24.94 -27.50 -9.94
N TYR A 59 -25.65 -28.61 -10.10
CA TYR A 59 -26.83 -28.67 -10.96
C TYR A 59 -28.11 -28.74 -10.14
N CYS A 60 -29.09 -27.91 -10.47
CA CYS A 60 -30.41 -27.92 -9.85
C CYS A 60 -31.45 -28.51 -10.80
N CYS A 61 -32.07 -29.62 -10.41
CA CYS A 61 -33.16 -30.24 -11.19
C CYS A 61 -34.45 -29.42 -11.18
N ALA A 62 -34.70 -28.63 -10.12
CA ALA A 62 -35.91 -27.81 -10.00
C ALA A 62 -35.85 -26.54 -10.87
N CYS A 63 -34.69 -25.86 -10.91
CA CYS A 63 -34.49 -24.66 -11.71
C CYS A 63 -33.95 -24.95 -13.12
N GLY A 64 -33.44 -26.16 -13.37
CA GLY A 64 -32.77 -26.54 -14.63
C GLY A 64 -31.46 -25.79 -14.90
N LYS A 65 -30.92 -25.08 -13.90
CA LYS A 65 -29.72 -24.23 -14.01
C LYS A 65 -28.51 -24.90 -13.36
N SER A 66 -27.34 -24.70 -13.97
CA SER A 66 -26.04 -24.98 -13.38
C SER A 66 -25.48 -23.72 -12.74
N PHE A 67 -25.02 -23.83 -11.50
CA PHE A 67 -24.40 -22.76 -10.73
C PHE A 67 -22.90 -23.03 -10.61
N GLN A 68 -22.07 -22.05 -10.96
CA GLN A 68 -20.63 -22.11 -10.70
C GLN A 68 -20.33 -21.67 -9.26
N ALA A 69 -19.12 -21.96 -8.78
CA ALA A 69 -18.67 -21.56 -7.44
C ALA A 69 -18.90 -20.06 -7.14
N ILE A 70 -18.61 -19.17 -8.10
CA ILE A 70 -18.81 -17.72 -7.95
C ILE A 70 -20.29 -17.39 -7.81
N ASP A 71 -21.16 -18.02 -8.61
CA ASP A 71 -22.60 -17.79 -8.56
C ASP A 71 -23.17 -18.19 -7.18
N LEU A 72 -22.71 -19.29 -6.61
CA LEU A 72 -23.09 -19.73 -5.26
C LEU A 72 -22.70 -18.69 -4.20
N ILE A 73 -21.49 -18.14 -4.27
CA ILE A 73 -21.03 -17.11 -3.33
C ILE A 73 -21.88 -15.84 -3.49
N MET A 74 -22.14 -15.40 -4.73
CA MET A 74 -22.97 -14.24 -5.00
C MET A 74 -24.39 -14.39 -4.46
N TYR A 75 -25.04 -15.53 -4.66
CA TYR A 75 -26.41 -15.72 -4.21
C TYR A 75 -26.54 -15.93 -2.70
N THR A 76 -25.52 -16.49 -2.05
CA THR A 76 -25.54 -16.73 -0.60
C THR A 76 -25.14 -15.51 0.22
N LEU A 77 -24.11 -14.77 -0.21
CA LEU A 77 -23.61 -13.58 0.48
C LEU A 77 -24.21 -12.26 -0.04
N GLY A 78 -24.84 -12.27 -1.22
CA GLY A 78 -25.40 -11.06 -1.84
C GLY A 78 -24.34 -10.06 -2.31
N CYS A 79 -23.11 -10.51 -2.54
CA CYS A 79 -21.97 -9.66 -2.92
C CYS A 79 -21.85 -9.47 -4.44
N ASP A 80 -21.08 -8.46 -4.86
CA ASP A 80 -20.80 -8.23 -6.27
C ASP A 80 -19.88 -9.34 -6.85
N TYR A 81 -19.88 -9.48 -8.18
CA TYR A 81 -19.11 -10.50 -8.88
C TYR A 81 -17.60 -10.44 -8.56
N GLY A 82 -17.05 -9.22 -8.40
CA GLY A 82 -15.64 -9.03 -8.03
C GLY A 82 -15.32 -9.52 -6.62
N GLU A 83 -16.17 -9.18 -5.65
CA GLU A 83 -16.02 -9.61 -4.25
C GLU A 83 -16.18 -11.13 -4.11
N ALA A 84 -17.13 -11.72 -4.84
CA ALA A 84 -17.31 -13.17 -4.87
C ALA A 84 -16.09 -13.91 -5.45
N ALA A 85 -15.45 -13.34 -6.47
CA ALA A 85 -14.25 -13.90 -7.07
C ALA A 85 -13.02 -13.76 -6.15
N ASP A 86 -12.92 -12.67 -5.40
CA ASP A 86 -11.88 -12.46 -4.40
C ASP A 86 -12.04 -13.41 -3.20
N TYR A 87 -13.27 -13.66 -2.76
CA TYR A 87 -13.57 -14.68 -1.73
C TYR A 87 -13.17 -16.09 -2.19
N LEU A 88 -13.48 -16.44 -3.45
CA LEU A 88 -13.07 -17.71 -4.03
C LEU A 88 -11.54 -17.82 -4.16
N TRP A 89 -10.87 -16.73 -4.51
CA TRP A 89 -9.40 -16.68 -4.57
C TRP A 89 -8.74 -16.92 -3.21
N GLU A 90 -9.32 -16.39 -2.13
CA GLU A 90 -8.85 -16.64 -0.77
C GLU A 90 -9.03 -18.12 -0.37
N LEU A 91 -10.15 -18.74 -0.75
CA LEU A 91 -10.40 -20.16 -0.47
C LEU A 91 -9.46 -21.11 -1.21
N GLU A 92 -9.10 -20.78 -2.45
CA GLU A 92 -8.14 -21.55 -3.27
C GLU A 92 -6.67 -21.33 -2.85
N GLY A 93 -6.42 -20.61 -1.75
CA GLY A 93 -5.07 -20.41 -1.20
C GLY A 93 -4.28 -19.30 -1.89
N CYS A 94 -4.97 -18.29 -2.42
CA CYS A 94 -4.38 -17.08 -3.00
C CYS A 94 -3.37 -17.34 -4.14
N PRO A 95 -3.74 -18.05 -5.23
CA PRO A 95 -2.84 -18.31 -6.33
C PRO A 95 -2.27 -17.03 -6.95
N SER A 96 -0.96 -17.03 -7.21
CA SER A 96 -0.20 -15.85 -7.68
C SER A 96 -0.59 -15.35 -9.07
N TRP A 97 -1.33 -16.14 -9.85
CA TRP A 97 -1.75 -15.83 -11.21
C TRP A 97 -3.11 -15.12 -11.31
N TYR A 98 -3.94 -15.15 -10.26
CA TYR A 98 -5.31 -14.60 -10.30
C TYR A 98 -5.30 -13.07 -10.31
N HIS A 99 -4.58 -12.47 -9.36
CA HIS A 99 -4.21 -11.07 -9.48
C HIS A 99 -3.02 -10.97 -10.44
N ASN A 100 -3.28 -10.52 -11.66
CA ASN A 100 -2.26 -9.88 -12.48
C ASN A 100 -1.81 -8.61 -11.74
N ARG A 101 -0.96 -8.76 -10.71
CA ARG A 101 -0.23 -7.66 -10.13
C ARG A 101 0.54 -7.05 -11.29
N LYS A 102 0.04 -5.92 -11.82
CA LYS A 102 0.94 -4.89 -12.35
C LYS A 102 2.06 -4.85 -11.32
N GLN A 103 3.29 -5.18 -11.74
CA GLN A 103 4.48 -4.94 -10.92
C GLN A 103 4.24 -3.58 -10.28
N LYS A 104 4.12 -3.54 -8.94
CA LYS A 104 3.98 -2.26 -8.24
C LYS A 104 5.14 -1.45 -8.78
N LYS A 105 4.84 -0.40 -9.56
CA LYS A 105 5.88 0.54 -9.97
C LYS A 105 6.60 0.90 -8.69
N GLU A 106 7.91 0.64 -8.65
CA GLU A 106 8.70 0.96 -7.47
C GLU A 106 8.50 2.44 -7.22
N ARG A 107 7.80 2.76 -6.12
CA ARG A 107 7.49 4.15 -5.79
C ARG A 107 8.82 4.85 -5.59
N PHE A 108 8.96 6.01 -6.20
CA PHE A 108 10.15 6.82 -6.00
C PHE A 108 10.31 7.14 -4.51
N THR A 109 11.39 6.65 -3.90
CA THR A 109 11.74 6.91 -2.49
C THR A 109 13.05 7.67 -2.42
N LEU A 110 13.14 8.59 -1.47
CA LEU A 110 14.38 9.28 -1.13
C LEU A 110 15.01 8.62 0.09
N THR A 111 16.34 8.56 0.13
CA THR A 111 17.05 8.20 1.36
C THR A 111 16.99 9.35 2.37
N ARG A 112 17.29 9.07 3.65
CA ARG A 112 17.31 10.10 4.70
C ARG A 112 18.35 11.19 4.43
N GLU A 113 19.47 10.82 3.82
CA GLU A 113 20.55 11.74 3.46
C GLU A 113 20.15 12.62 2.27
N GLU A 114 19.55 12.01 1.23
CA GLU A 114 19.00 12.74 0.09
C GLU A 114 17.93 13.74 0.53
N ALA A 115 17.01 13.32 1.41
CA ALA A 115 15.96 14.19 1.94
C ALA A 115 16.53 15.37 2.74
N LYS A 116 17.53 15.13 3.60
CA LYS A 116 18.23 16.21 4.32
C LYS A 116 18.93 17.17 3.37
N LEU A 117 19.59 16.66 2.32
CA LEU A 117 20.30 17.47 1.34
C LEU A 117 19.37 18.46 0.63
N ILE A 118 18.19 18.00 0.22
CA ILE A 118 17.18 18.83 -0.46
C ILE A 118 16.33 19.68 0.51
N GLY A 119 16.64 19.66 1.82
CA GLY A 119 15.89 20.41 2.83
C GLY A 119 14.52 19.82 3.18
N MET A 120 14.27 18.55 2.84
CA MET A 120 13.08 17.80 3.29
C MET A 120 13.40 17.05 4.59
N HIS A 121 12.89 17.54 5.71
CA HIS A 121 13.02 16.83 6.98
C HIS A 121 12.17 15.55 6.96
N PRO A 122 12.70 14.37 7.32
CA PRO A 122 11.86 13.18 7.37
C PRO A 122 10.75 13.41 8.40
N VAL A 123 9.50 13.29 7.95
CA VAL A 123 8.37 13.17 8.88
C VAL A 123 8.64 11.91 9.70
N GLY A 124 8.75 12.07 11.01
CA GLY A 124 9.12 10.98 11.90
C GLY A 124 7.86 10.41 12.55
N LYS A 125 7.63 10.87 13.77
CA LYS A 125 6.47 10.50 14.58
C LYS A 125 5.41 11.60 14.47
N ALA A 126 4.18 11.22 14.14
CA ALA A 126 3.00 12.05 14.37
C ALA A 126 2.38 11.68 15.71
N TYR A 127 2.04 12.69 16.50
CA TYR A 127 1.30 12.52 17.76
C TYR A 127 -0.17 12.76 17.47
N LEU A 128 -0.97 11.70 17.55
CA LEU A 128 -2.42 11.75 17.36
C LEU A 128 -3.09 11.88 18.74
N PRO A 129 -3.75 13.01 19.06
CA PRO A 129 -4.38 13.21 20.36
C PRO A 129 -5.56 12.25 20.54
N GLU A 130 -5.57 11.46 21.61
CA GLU A 130 -6.70 10.59 21.96
C GLU A 130 -7.43 11.11 23.20
N ARG A 131 -6.70 11.45 24.27
CA ARG A 131 -7.31 11.79 25.56
C ARG A 131 -6.48 12.79 26.36
N MET A 132 -7.15 13.70 27.06
CA MET A 132 -6.53 14.52 28.09
C MET A 132 -6.73 13.86 29.46
N ALA A 133 -5.66 13.82 30.26
CA ALA A 133 -5.68 13.29 31.61
C ALA A 133 -5.00 14.27 32.57
N ASP A 134 -5.59 14.46 33.76
CA ASP A 134 -5.04 15.35 34.78
C ASP A 134 -3.84 14.72 35.51
N GLN A 135 -3.66 13.41 35.38
CA GLN A 135 -2.60 12.65 36.06
C GLN A 135 -1.83 11.75 35.09
N LYS A 136 -0.50 11.72 35.24
CA LYS A 136 0.40 10.88 34.46
C LYS A 136 0.27 9.41 34.86
N ARG A 137 -0.28 8.58 33.98
CA ARG A 137 -0.41 7.12 34.17
C ARG A 137 0.65 6.38 33.34
N LYS A 138 0.91 5.10 33.65
CA LYS A 138 1.72 4.25 32.77
C LYS A 138 0.90 3.93 31.51
N LEU A 139 1.35 4.45 30.37
CA LEU A 139 0.73 4.20 29.09
C LEU A 139 1.14 2.82 28.52
N PRO A 140 0.23 2.12 27.82
CA PRO A 140 0.58 0.92 27.06
C PRO A 140 1.52 1.26 25.89
N GLY A 141 2.24 0.27 25.38
CA GLY A 141 3.21 0.45 24.29
C GLY A 141 2.59 1.08 23.05
N GLY A 142 3.28 2.07 22.46
CA GLY A 142 2.82 2.82 21.28
C GLY A 142 2.11 4.15 21.59
N ARG A 143 1.94 4.49 22.88
CA ARG A 143 1.39 5.78 23.32
C ARG A 143 2.45 6.57 24.09
N GLU A 144 2.55 7.86 23.79
CA GLU A 144 3.45 8.80 24.46
C GLU A 144 2.65 10.04 24.85
N TYR A 145 3.01 10.65 25.98
CA TYR A 145 2.43 11.94 26.36
C TYR A 145 3.06 13.04 25.51
N TYR A 146 2.25 13.97 25.01
CA TYR A 146 2.76 15.15 24.33
C TYR A 146 3.48 16.05 25.34
N GLN A 147 4.76 16.34 25.11
CA GLN A 147 5.64 17.00 26.09
C GLN A 147 5.59 18.54 26.06
N LYS A 148 4.70 19.17 25.29
CA LYS A 148 4.59 20.65 25.32
C LYS A 148 3.73 21.13 26.46
N GLU A 149 4.10 22.30 26.98
CA GLU A 149 3.50 23.08 28.06
C GLU A 149 1.96 23.08 28.03
N LEU A 150 1.37 22.07 28.65
CA LEU A 150 -0.05 21.96 28.90
C LEU A 150 -0.21 21.72 30.40
N ASP A 151 -1.19 22.37 31.01
CA ASP A 151 -1.56 22.15 32.42
C ASP A 151 -2.12 20.72 32.66
N SER A 152 -2.27 19.93 31.59
CA SER A 152 -2.76 18.56 31.58
C SER A 152 -1.87 17.64 30.71
N TYR A 153 -1.97 16.32 30.95
CA TYR A 153 -1.23 15.32 30.17
C TYR A 153 -2.06 14.84 28.98
N LEU A 154 -1.65 15.25 27.77
CA LEU A 154 -2.27 14.78 26.53
C LEU A 154 -1.70 13.41 26.13
N GLU A 155 -2.52 12.37 26.24
CA GLU A 155 -2.24 11.03 25.75
C GLU A 155 -2.31 11.03 24.22
N CYS A 156 -1.17 10.82 23.58
CA CYS A 156 -1.07 10.71 22.12
C CYS A 156 -0.72 9.29 21.70
N ARG A 157 -1.41 8.81 20.68
CA ARG A 157 -0.97 7.65 19.91
C ARG A 157 0.14 8.09 18.97
N VAL A 158 1.26 7.37 18.99
CA VAL A 158 2.43 7.69 18.18
C VAL A 158 2.41 6.85 16.92
N GLU A 159 2.20 7.49 15.78
CA GLU A 159 2.28 6.83 14.49
C GLU A 159 3.50 7.29 13.69
N ARG A 160 4.12 6.35 12.98
CA ARG A 160 5.21 6.67 12.04
C ARG A 160 4.56 7.12 10.75
N VAL A 161 4.85 8.36 10.36
CA VAL A 161 4.30 8.97 9.15
C VAL A 161 5.40 9.21 8.15
N ARG A 162 5.06 9.19 6.86
CA ARG A 162 5.95 9.49 5.75
C ARG A 162 5.32 10.58 4.89
N TRP A 163 6.14 11.26 4.10
CA TRP A 163 5.67 12.25 3.12
C TRP A 163 4.63 11.68 2.14
N GLN A 164 4.78 10.40 1.79
CA GLN A 164 3.87 9.67 0.90
C GLN A 164 2.49 9.39 1.50
N ASP A 165 2.33 9.53 2.81
CA ASP A 165 1.04 9.32 3.47
C ASP A 165 0.15 10.58 3.38
N PHE A 166 0.76 11.76 3.09
CA PHE A 166 0.04 13.04 2.96
C PHE A 166 -0.06 13.55 1.51
N LEU A 167 0.74 13.02 0.59
CA LEU A 167 0.85 13.50 -0.79
C LEU A 167 0.54 12.38 -1.77
N THR A 168 -0.15 12.72 -2.85
CA THR A 168 -0.23 11.84 -4.02
C THR A 168 1.16 11.68 -4.66
N GLU A 169 1.39 10.61 -5.40
CA GLU A 169 2.69 10.34 -6.04
C GLU A 169 3.13 11.50 -6.96
N ALA A 170 2.20 12.07 -7.74
CA ALA A 170 2.47 13.22 -8.60
C ALA A 170 2.86 14.48 -7.80
N GLN A 171 2.16 14.75 -6.70
CA GLN A 171 2.47 15.89 -5.82
C GLN A 171 3.82 15.70 -5.12
N TYR A 172 4.11 14.48 -4.65
CA TYR A 172 5.38 14.15 -4.04
C TYR A 172 6.55 14.38 -5.01
N LEU A 173 6.45 13.88 -6.24
CA LEU A 173 7.47 14.11 -7.28
C LEU A 173 7.65 15.59 -7.61
N ALA A 174 6.57 16.37 -7.66
CA ALA A 174 6.62 17.81 -7.89
C ALA A 174 7.35 18.54 -6.75
N VAL A 175 7.05 18.19 -5.49
CA VAL A 175 7.73 18.76 -4.30
C VAL A 175 9.22 18.45 -4.34
N VAL A 176 9.60 17.18 -4.59
CA VAL A 176 11.01 16.81 -4.67
C VAL A 176 11.71 17.57 -5.81
N ARG A 177 11.10 17.67 -6.99
CA ARG A 177 11.67 18.40 -8.13
C ARG A 177 11.89 19.89 -7.80
N ASN A 178 10.93 20.53 -7.17
CA ASN A 178 11.05 21.93 -6.76
C ASN A 178 12.16 22.12 -5.71
N LYS A 179 12.23 21.22 -4.72
CA LYS A 179 13.30 21.25 -3.70
C LYS A 179 14.69 20.99 -4.27
N CYS A 180 14.83 20.10 -5.24
CA CYS A 180 16.07 19.91 -5.97
C CYS A 180 16.49 21.19 -6.71
N ARG A 181 15.53 21.89 -7.34
CA ARG A 181 15.80 23.16 -8.05
C ARG A 181 16.24 24.27 -7.09
N GLU A 182 15.54 24.44 -5.97
CA GLU A 182 15.90 25.40 -4.91
C GLU A 182 17.30 25.12 -4.36
N THR A 183 17.59 23.85 -4.06
CA THR A 183 18.89 23.44 -3.50
C THR A 183 20.02 23.68 -4.49
N ARG A 184 19.79 23.35 -5.77
CA ARG A 184 20.75 23.60 -6.84
C ARG A 184 21.05 25.09 -6.98
N GLN A 185 20.03 25.94 -7.03
CA GLN A 185 20.19 27.38 -7.12
C GLN A 185 21.00 27.92 -5.92
N ARG A 186 20.68 27.48 -4.70
CA ARG A 186 21.43 27.86 -3.49
C ARG A 186 22.91 27.47 -3.56
N LEU A 187 23.21 26.28 -4.08
CA LEU A 187 24.58 25.81 -4.24
C LEU A 187 25.34 26.58 -5.32
N GLU A 188 24.69 26.89 -6.45
CA GLU A 188 25.25 27.71 -7.53
C GLU A 188 25.54 29.15 -7.04
N GLU A 189 24.62 29.76 -6.28
CA GLU A 189 24.81 31.07 -5.64
C GLU A 189 25.94 31.05 -4.59
N SER A 190 26.04 29.96 -3.82
CA SER A 190 27.14 29.80 -2.85
C SER A 190 28.48 29.70 -3.58
N LEU A 191 28.56 28.92 -4.66
CA LEU A 191 29.77 28.78 -5.47
C LEU A 191 30.19 30.11 -6.11
N SER A 192 29.26 30.87 -6.69
CA SER A 192 29.58 32.17 -7.30
C SER A 192 30.06 33.18 -6.25
N TYR A 193 29.44 33.18 -5.07
CA TYR A 193 29.91 33.98 -3.93
C TYR A 193 31.33 33.59 -3.50
N PHE A 194 31.63 32.30 -3.38
CA PHE A 194 32.99 31.84 -3.03
C PHE A 194 34.02 32.22 -4.09
N GLN A 195 33.70 32.08 -5.38
CA GLN A 195 34.58 32.53 -6.47
C GLN A 195 34.87 34.04 -6.39
N SER A 196 33.87 34.85 -6.06
CA SER A 196 34.06 36.30 -5.87
C SER A 196 34.94 36.64 -4.67
N LEU A 197 34.88 35.84 -3.60
CA LEU A 197 35.73 35.99 -2.42
C LEU A 197 37.17 35.55 -2.70
N GLU A 198 37.37 34.47 -3.45
CA GLU A 198 38.70 34.01 -3.87
C GLU A 198 39.44 35.09 -4.66
N GLY A 199 38.78 35.74 -5.63
CA GLY A 199 39.37 36.85 -6.39
C GLY A 199 39.63 38.12 -5.57
N ALA A 200 38.97 38.29 -4.42
CA ALA A 200 39.17 39.44 -3.52
C ALA A 200 40.24 39.18 -2.43
N LEU A 201 40.63 37.92 -2.22
CA LEU A 201 41.51 37.46 -1.13
C LEU A 201 42.93 37.13 -1.58
N GLU A 202 43.34 37.50 -2.80
CA GLU A 202 44.66 37.19 -3.38
C GLU A 202 45.88 37.64 -2.52
N ASP A 203 45.68 38.47 -1.47
CA ASP A 203 46.78 39.10 -0.73
C ASP A 203 47.00 38.62 0.72
N ARG A 204 46.35 37.53 1.19
CA ARG A 204 46.71 36.94 2.49
C ARG A 204 46.65 35.42 2.46
N ASP A 205 47.76 34.81 2.89
CA ASP A 205 48.09 33.40 3.23
C ASP A 205 47.04 32.60 4.06
N VAL A 206 45.83 33.09 4.17
CA VAL A 206 44.73 32.50 4.90
C VAL A 206 43.94 31.62 3.92
N ARG A 207 44.32 30.34 3.88
CA ARG A 207 43.42 29.17 3.72
C ARG A 207 43.16 28.60 2.30
N GLU A 208 44.21 28.26 1.56
CA GLU A 208 44.08 27.34 0.40
C GLU A 208 43.41 26.00 0.76
N GLY A 209 43.51 25.54 2.02
CA GLY A 209 42.90 24.28 2.46
C GLY A 209 41.40 24.32 2.74
N THR A 210 40.87 25.38 3.35
CA THR A 210 39.44 25.38 3.77
C THR A 210 38.51 25.71 2.60
N LEU A 211 38.86 26.68 1.76
CA LEU A 211 38.03 27.09 0.62
C LEU A 211 37.93 25.98 -0.45
N SER A 212 39.04 25.28 -0.72
CA SER A 212 39.07 24.11 -1.60
C SER A 212 38.20 22.96 -1.08
N LEU A 213 38.22 22.68 0.23
CA LEU A 213 37.35 21.69 0.85
C LEU A 213 35.86 22.06 0.77
N PHE A 214 35.52 23.34 0.96
CA PHE A 214 34.14 23.82 0.83
C PHE A 214 33.64 23.72 -0.62
N ARG A 215 34.48 24.06 -1.60
CA ARG A 215 34.16 23.91 -3.02
C ARG A 215 33.95 22.45 -3.39
N ALA A 216 34.85 21.56 -2.98
CA ALA A 216 34.71 20.12 -3.19
C ALA A 216 33.40 19.58 -2.59
N SER A 217 33.04 20.02 -1.38
CA SER A 217 31.77 19.63 -0.75
C SER A 217 30.54 20.15 -1.50
N CYS A 218 30.57 21.39 -2.01
CA CYS A 218 29.48 21.94 -2.83
C CYS A 218 29.33 21.19 -4.16
N GLU A 219 30.45 20.83 -4.81
CA GLU A 219 30.46 20.04 -6.04
C GLU A 219 29.94 18.60 -5.82
N GLU A 220 30.27 17.97 -4.70
CA GLU A 220 29.71 16.66 -4.30
C GLU A 220 28.20 16.74 -4.06
N GLN A 221 27.74 17.78 -3.37
CA GLN A 221 26.31 18.02 -3.14
C GLN A 221 25.56 18.27 -4.45
N LEU A 222 26.15 18.99 -5.41
CA LEU A 222 25.58 19.17 -6.74
C LEU A 222 25.47 17.83 -7.49
N LYS A 223 26.52 17.00 -7.48
CA LYS A 223 26.48 15.65 -8.09
C LYS A 223 25.38 14.78 -7.47
N ALA A 224 25.20 14.86 -6.16
CA ALA A 224 24.13 14.14 -5.47
C ALA A 224 22.73 14.63 -5.90
N VAL A 225 22.52 15.95 -6.01
CA VAL A 225 21.25 16.53 -6.50
C VAL A 225 20.99 16.16 -7.97
N GLU A 226 22.02 16.13 -8.81
CA GLU A 226 21.89 15.66 -10.20
C GLU A 226 21.53 14.18 -10.28
N GLY A 227 22.10 13.34 -9.41
CA GLY A 227 21.74 11.93 -9.28
C GLY A 227 20.25 11.75 -8.95
N ILE A 228 19.74 12.49 -7.97
CA ILE A 228 18.30 12.50 -7.63
C ILE A 228 17.46 12.95 -8.83
N THR A 229 17.89 14.00 -9.52
CA THR A 229 17.17 14.54 -10.69
C THR A 229 17.13 13.56 -11.85
N LYS A 230 18.19 12.78 -12.08
CA LYS A 230 18.22 11.71 -13.10
C LYS A 230 17.22 10.60 -12.75
N ARG A 231 17.15 10.18 -11.48
CA ARG A 231 16.14 9.19 -11.04
C ARG A 231 14.71 9.73 -11.17
N LEU A 232 14.49 11.02 -10.89
CA LEU A 232 13.18 11.67 -11.06
C LEU A 232 12.72 11.77 -12.52
N LYS A 233 13.63 11.73 -13.50
CA LYS A 233 13.28 11.68 -14.94
C LYS A 233 12.96 10.26 -15.41
N ALA A 234 13.45 9.25 -14.70
CA ALA A 234 13.21 7.84 -14.99
C ALA A 234 11.93 7.29 -14.34
N ALA A 235 11.43 7.96 -13.29
CA ALA A 235 10.19 7.66 -12.57
C ALA A 235 8.98 8.36 -13.21
#